data_AF-A0A535GVN8-F1
#
_entry.id   AF-A0A535GVN8-F1
#
_cell.length_a   1.000
_cell.length_b   1.000
_cell.length_c   1.000
_cell.angle_alpha   90.00
_cell.angle_beta   90.00
_cell.angle_gamma   90.00
#
_symmetry.space_group_name_H-M   'P 1'
#
loop_
_entity.id
_entity.type
_entity.pdbx_description
1 polymer ?
#
loop_
_entity_poly.entity_id
_entity_poly.type
_entity_poly.pdbx_seq_one_letter_code
_entity_poly.pdbx_strand_id
1 'polypeptide(L)' 'DWIINCAAFNDVDGAEQAPDQAFAVNAAGAGNLAEAAAHAGAAILHVSTDYVFDGSKGSPYTEDDRPN' A
#
# COMPACT_ATOMS: atom_id res chain seq x y z
N ASP A 1 17.10 -4.68 12.02
CA ASP A 1 16.85 -5.31 10.70
C ASP A 1 15.73 -4.61 9.95
N TRP A 2 15.59 -4.88 8.65
CA TRP A 2 14.62 -4.25 7.76
C TRP A 2 13.78 -5.29 7.00
N ILE A 3 12.50 -4.99 6.82
CA ILE A 3 11.59 -5.65 5.88
C ILE A 3 11.23 -4.63 4.80
N ILE A 4 11.41 -4.98 3.53
CA ILE A 4 11.02 -4.13 2.39
C ILE A 4 9.88 -4.84 1.67
N ASN A 5 8.66 -4.34 1.82
CA ASN A 5 7.48 -4.90 1.19
C ASN A 5 7.26 -4.29 -0.20
N CYS A 6 7.69 -5.01 -1.23
CA CYS A 6 7.43 -4.72 -2.64
C CYS A 6 6.34 -5.62 -3.24
N ALA A 7 5.71 -6.49 -2.45
CA ALA A 7 4.67 -7.38 -2.93
C ALA A 7 3.33 -6.63 -2.97
N ALA A 8 2.69 -6.66 -4.14
CA ALA A 8 1.38 -6.06 -4.36
C ALA A 8 0.64 -6.78 -5.49
N PHE A 9 -0.69 -6.76 -5.44
CA PHE A 9 -1.54 -6.95 -6.60
C PHE A 9 -1.58 -5.62 -7.37
N ASN A 10 -0.79 -5.52 -8.44
CA ASN A 10 -0.56 -4.28 -9.19
C ASN A 10 -1.21 -4.25 -10.58
N ASP A 11 -2.01 -5.27 -10.92
CA ASP A 11 -2.90 -5.24 -12.07
C ASP A 11 -4.14 -4.39 -11.71
N VAL A 12 -4.16 -3.12 -12.14
CA VAL A 12 -5.20 -2.15 -11.79
C VAL A 12 -6.56 -2.60 -12.30
N ASP A 13 -6.65 -2.99 -13.57
CA ASP A 13 -7.89 -3.47 -14.18
C ASP A 13 -8.37 -4.76 -13.50
N GLY A 14 -7.43 -5.64 -13.10
CA GLY A 14 -7.72 -6.84 -12.33
C GLY A 14 -8.21 -6.53 -10.91
N ALA A 15 -7.70 -5.48 -10.27
CA ALA A 15 -8.10 -5.08 -8.93
C ALA A 15 -9.55 -4.57 -8.88
N GLU A 16 -10.01 -3.89 -9.94
CA GLU A 16 -11.42 -3.48 -10.07
C GLU A 16 -12.36 -4.68 -10.22
N GLN A 17 -11.91 -5.74 -10.89
CA GLN A 17 -12.70 -6.95 -11.13
C GLN A 17 -12.66 -7.93 -9.95
N ALA A 18 -11.57 -7.93 -9.18
CA ALA A 18 -11.34 -8.83 -8.05
C ALA A 18 -10.91 -8.06 -6.78
N PRO A 19 -11.77 -7.19 -6.24
CA PRO A 19 -11.42 -6.32 -5.11
C PRO A 19 -11.00 -7.12 -3.89
N ASP A 20 -11.69 -8.22 -3.56
CA ASP A 20 -11.35 -9.05 -2.40
C ASP A 20 -9.92 -9.60 -2.48
N GLN A 21 -9.48 -9.99 -3.68
CA GLN A 21 -8.12 -10.48 -3.89
C GLN A 21 -7.11 -9.33 -3.79
N ALA A 22 -7.42 -8.17 -4.36
CA ALA A 22 -6.58 -6.98 -4.23
C ALA A 22 -6.44 -6.56 -2.75
N PHE A 23 -7.53 -6.55 -1.97
CA PHE A 23 -7.52 -6.25 -0.54
C PHE A 23 -6.75 -7.30 0.27
N ALA A 24 -6.90 -8.58 -0.06
CA ALA A 24 -6.16 -9.65 0.63
C ALA A 24 -4.64 -9.46 0.50
N VAL A 25 -4.15 -9.05 -0.67
CA VAL A 25 -2.72 -8.82 -0.89
C VAL A 25 -2.28 -7.45 -0.38
N ASN A 26 -2.92 -6.37 -0.86
CA ASN A 26 -2.43 -5.00 -0.67
C ASN A 26 -2.73 -4.43 0.71
N ALA A 27 -3.82 -4.87 1.36
CA ALA A 27 -4.18 -4.40 2.70
C ALA A 27 -3.84 -5.45 3.77
N ALA A 28 -4.44 -6.64 3.70
CA ALA A 28 -4.23 -7.66 4.73
C ALA A 28 -2.79 -8.19 4.73
N GLY A 29 -2.22 -8.46 3.55
CA GLY A 29 -0.83 -8.87 3.41
C GLY A 29 0.17 -7.86 3.98
N ALA A 30 -0.03 -6.57 3.68
CA ALA A 30 0.78 -5.49 4.26
C ALA A 30 0.63 -5.41 5.78
N GLY A 31 -0.59 -5.54 6.30
CA GLY A 31 -0.86 -5.58 7.75
C GLY A 31 -0.14 -6.72 8.46
N ASN A 32 -0.17 -7.93 7.88
CA ASN A 32 0.53 -9.09 8.44
C ASN A 32 2.05 -8.87 8.52
N LEU A 33 2.65 -8.24 7.50
CA LEU A 33 4.07 -7.92 7.51
C LEU A 33 4.41 -6.85 8.56
N ALA A 34 3.55 -5.85 8.74
CA ALA A 34 3.73 -4.83 9.77
C ALA A 34 3.67 -5.45 11.17
N GLU A 35 2.71 -6.36 11.43
CA GLU A 35 2.61 -7.08 12.70
C GLU A 35 3.84 -7.96 12.94
N ALA A 36 4.31 -8.70 11.93
CA ALA A 36 5.53 -9.50 12.02
C ALA A 36 6.77 -8.63 12.28
N ALA A 37 6.89 -7.47 11.62
CA ALA A 37 7.97 -6.52 11.83
C ALA A 37 8.00 -6.00 13.28
N ALA A 38 6.83 -5.65 13.82
CA ALA A 38 6.68 -5.21 15.20
C ALA A 38 7.11 -6.29 16.20
N HIS A 39 6.67 -7.54 16.01
CA HIS A 39 7.07 -8.67 16.85
C HIS A 39 8.58 -8.95 16.77
N ALA A 40 9.21 -8.75 15.61
CA ALA A 40 10.63 -8.97 15.41
C ALA A 40 11.52 -7.78 15.82
N GLY A 41 10.94 -6.63 16.19
CA GLY A 41 11.70 -5.39 16.40
C GLY A 41 12.39 -4.87 15.13
N ALA A 42 11.84 -5.19 13.96
CA ALA A 42 12.35 -4.76 12.65
C ALA A 42 11.62 -3.50 12.17
N ALA A 43 12.33 -2.66 11.41
CA ALA A 43 11.70 -1.58 10.66
C ALA A 43 11.09 -2.12 9.36
N ILE A 44 10.01 -1.49 8.88
CA ILE A 44 9.36 -1.86 7.62
C ILE A 44 9.28 -0.67 6.67
N LEU A 45 9.61 -0.90 5.40
CA LEU A 45 9.33 0.00 4.28
C LEU A 45 8.26 -0.66 3.41
N HIS A 46 7.11 -0.01 3.25
CA HIS A 46 6.03 -0.48 2.39
C HIS A 46 5.88 0.48 1.20
N VAL A 47 5.96 -0.05 -0.01
CA VAL A 47 5.78 0.73 -1.23
C VAL A 47 4.28 0.86 -1.50
N SER A 48 3.79 2.10 -1.52
CA SER A 48 2.42 2.46 -1.90
C SER A 48 2.39 3.00 -3.34
N THR A 49 1.31 3.67 -3.71
CA THR A 49 1.06 4.26 -5.04
C THR A 49 0.45 5.64 -4.92
N ASP A 50 0.63 6.47 -5.94
CA ASP A 50 -0.06 7.74 -6.15
C ASP A 50 -1.58 7.57 -6.38
N TYR A 51 -2.06 6.36 -6.66
CA TYR A 51 -3.48 6.04 -6.86
C TYR A 51 -4.32 6.16 -5.58
N VAL A 52 -3.69 6.46 -4.45
CA VAL A 52 -4.39 6.90 -3.22
C VAL A 52 -4.99 8.31 -3.38
N PHE A 53 -4.60 9.05 -4.42
CA PHE A 53 -5.14 10.37 -4.77
C PHE A 53 -6.04 10.28 -6.01
N ASP A 54 -7.03 11.18 -6.10
CA ASP A 54 -8.02 11.21 -7.19
C ASP A 54 -7.54 12.01 -8.41
N GLY A 55 -6.33 12.60 -8.35
CA GLY A 55 -5.78 13.42 -9.42
C GLY A 55 -6.46 14.79 -9.61
N SER A 56 -7.37 15.21 -8.72
CA SER A 56 -8.12 16.47 -8.90
C SER A 56 -7.35 17.72 -8.47
N LYS A 57 -6.28 17.57 -7.67
CA LYS A 57 -5.42 18.67 -7.25
C LYS A 57 -4.70 19.28 -8.46
N GLY A 58 -4.95 20.56 -8.72
CA GLY A 58 -4.29 21.32 -9.81
C GLY A 58 -2.82 21.68 -9.57
N SER A 59 -2.19 21.08 -8.55
CA SER A 59 -0.78 21.23 -8.19
C SER A 59 -0.23 19.89 -7.68
N PRO A 60 1.09 19.69 -7.61
CA PRO A 60 1.66 18.43 -7.12
C PRO A 60 1.16 18.06 -5.72
N TYR A 61 0.93 16.77 -5.49
CA TYR A 61 0.67 16.23 -4.16
C TYR A 61 1.94 16.24 -3.30
N THR A 62 1.78 16.42 -2.01
CA THR A 62 2.80 16.36 -0.95
C THR A 62 2.38 15.31 0.08
N GLU A 63 3.31 14.91 0.94
CA GLU A 63 3.11 13.87 1.95
C GLU A 63 2.09 14.26 3.03
N ASP A 64 1.81 15.56 3.17
CA ASP A 64 0.81 16.11 4.07
C ASP A 64 -0.61 16.17 3.45
N ASP A 65 -0.77 15.89 2.16
CA ASP A 65 -2.09 15.89 1.52
C ASP A 65 -2.89 14.67 1.94
N ARG A 66 -4.21 14.87 2.09
CA ARG A 66 -5.13 13.79 2.43
C ARG A 66 -5.44 12.94 1.18
N PRO A 67 -5.25 11.61 1.25
CA PRO A 67 -5.71 10.68 0.22
C PRO A 67 -7.24 10.55 0.18
N ASN A 68 -7.79 10.03 -0.92
CA ASN A 68 -9.23 9.87 -1.13
C ASN A 68 -9.74 8.46 -0.77
#